data_AF-A0A529QHN6-F1
#
_entry.id   AF-A0A529QHN6-F1
#
_cell.length_a   1.000
_cell.length_b   1.000
_cell.length_c   1.000
_cell.angle_alpha   90.00
_cell.angle_beta   90.00
_cell.angle_gamma   90.00
#
_symmetry.space_group_name_H-M   'P 1'
#
loop_
_entity.id
_entity.type
_entity.pdbx_description
1 polymer ?
#
loop_
_entity_poly.entity_id
_entity_poly.type
_entity_poly.pdbx_seq_one_letter_code
_entity_poly.pdbx_strand_id
1 'polypeptide(L)'
;TKGIETIVRFIMLNTAPTILEFALTAGIFAFTYGWKYVAVVAVTVWLYVWFTVKASDWRISIRRDMNDSDTDANTKAIDSLLNFETVKYFTNERMEAERFDRSMARYEIAATKTWTSLGWLNFGQGLIFSLGTVIVMCMSALEVQAGTQSVGDFVFINAMLIQLSVPLNFIGFIYREIRQGLTDIEHMFDLLDVP
;
A
#
# COMPACT_ATOMS: atom_id res chain seq x y z
N THR A 1 10.46 -20.68 5.24
CA THR A 1 9.19 -21.37 5.56
C THR A 1 8.36 -20.63 6.61
N LYS A 2 8.86 -20.35 7.83
CA LYS A 2 8.08 -19.63 8.88
C LYS A 2 7.60 -18.21 8.51
N GLY A 3 8.41 -17.46 7.73
CA GLY A 3 8.02 -16.11 7.28
C GLY A 3 6.84 -16.12 6.30
N ILE A 4 6.87 -17.02 5.30
CA ILE A 4 5.79 -17.20 4.32
C ILE A 4 4.51 -17.67 5.01
N GLU A 5 4.60 -18.64 5.92
CA GLU A 5 3.44 -19.12 6.68
C GLU A 5 2.80 -17.99 7.52
N THR A 6 3.62 -17.13 8.14
CA THR A 6 3.12 -15.99 8.93
C THR A 6 2.38 -14.97 8.05
N ILE A 7 2.91 -14.68 6.86
CA ILE A 7 2.31 -13.72 5.93
C ILE A 7 1.03 -14.29 5.31
N VAL A 8 1.04 -15.54 4.85
CA VAL A 8 -0.14 -16.22 4.30
C VAL A 8 -1.24 -16.32 5.35
N ARG A 9 -0.89 -16.71 6.58
CA ARG A 9 -1.85 -16.76 7.69
C ARG A 9 -2.40 -15.39 8.02
N PHE A 10 -1.55 -14.36 8.03
CA PHE A 10 -1.99 -12.97 8.22
C PHE A 10 -2.97 -12.53 7.11
N ILE A 11 -2.69 -12.84 5.86
CA ILE A 11 -3.58 -12.47 4.74
C ILE A 11 -4.88 -13.23 4.80
N MET A 12 -4.87 -14.55 5.03
CA MET A 12 -6.11 -15.31 5.16
C MET A 12 -6.95 -14.83 6.34
N LEU A 13 -6.32 -14.60 7.50
CA LEU A 13 -7.00 -14.15 8.70
C LEU A 13 -7.45 -12.69 8.65
N ASN A 14 -6.89 -11.84 7.80
CA ASN A 14 -7.39 -10.47 7.63
C ASN A 14 -8.37 -10.35 6.45
N THR A 15 -8.15 -11.08 5.36
CA THR A 15 -9.01 -11.01 4.16
C THR A 15 -10.40 -11.56 4.44
N ALA A 16 -10.51 -12.71 5.14
CA ALA A 16 -11.81 -13.29 5.44
C ALA A 16 -12.68 -12.38 6.34
N PRO A 17 -12.19 -11.85 7.48
CA PRO A 17 -12.92 -10.85 8.25
C PRO A 17 -13.22 -9.58 7.48
N THR A 18 -12.29 -9.10 6.64
CA THR A 18 -12.51 -7.91 5.82
C THR A 18 -13.71 -8.09 4.88
N ILE A 19 -13.77 -9.20 4.14
CA ILE A 19 -14.88 -9.50 3.23
C ILE A 19 -16.20 -9.58 4.00
N LEU A 20 -16.18 -10.25 5.16
CA LEU A 20 -17.35 -10.35 6.02
C LEU A 20 -17.81 -8.97 6.52
N GLU A 21 -16.88 -8.13 6.97
CA GLU A 21 -17.14 -6.76 7.44
C GLU A 21 -17.76 -5.91 6.33
N PHE A 22 -17.20 -5.92 5.12
CA PHE A 22 -17.79 -5.26 3.96
C PHE A 22 -19.20 -5.75 3.64
N ALA A 23 -19.43 -7.06 3.66
CA ALA A 23 -20.73 -7.64 3.39
C ALA A 23 -21.77 -7.24 4.45
N LEU A 24 -21.38 -7.26 5.73
CA LEU A 24 -22.22 -6.84 6.85
C LEU A 24 -22.53 -5.34 6.78
N THR A 25 -21.54 -4.47 6.56
CA THR A 25 -21.77 -3.03 6.44
C THR A 25 -22.65 -2.70 5.23
N ALA A 26 -22.43 -3.34 4.08
CA ALA A 26 -23.28 -3.17 2.91
C ALA A 26 -24.72 -3.64 3.17
N GLY A 27 -24.89 -4.77 3.86
CA GLY A 27 -26.20 -5.26 4.29
C GLY A 27 -26.92 -4.27 5.22
N ILE A 28 -26.24 -3.82 6.28
CA ILE A 28 -26.78 -2.84 7.22
C ILE A 28 -27.19 -1.56 6.49
N PHE A 29 -26.36 -1.04 5.60
CA PHE A 29 -26.70 0.18 4.85
C PHE A 29 -27.87 -0.05 3.88
N ALA A 30 -27.92 -1.20 3.21
CA ALA A 30 -29.01 -1.53 2.28
C ALA A 30 -30.37 -1.62 3.00
N PHE A 31 -30.41 -2.31 4.14
CA PHE A 31 -31.66 -2.54 4.89
C PHE A 31 -32.10 -1.33 5.72
N THR A 32 -31.17 -0.61 6.36
CA THR A 32 -31.50 0.46 7.31
C THR A 32 -31.64 1.83 6.62
N TYR A 33 -30.77 2.14 5.67
CA TYR A 33 -30.66 3.49 5.07
C TYR A 33 -31.01 3.51 3.58
N GLY A 34 -31.05 2.35 2.92
CA GLY A 34 -31.44 2.17 1.53
C GLY A 34 -30.25 2.12 0.56
N TRP A 35 -30.56 1.73 -0.68
CA TRP A 35 -29.55 1.41 -1.70
C TRP A 35 -28.66 2.60 -2.12
N LYS A 36 -29.13 3.84 -1.93
CA LYS A 36 -28.36 5.05 -2.29
C LYS A 36 -27.06 5.15 -1.49
N TYR A 37 -27.09 4.84 -0.19
CA TYR A 37 -25.90 4.85 0.67
C TYR A 37 -24.90 3.78 0.23
N VAL A 38 -25.38 2.58 -0.05
CA VAL A 38 -24.56 1.46 -0.54
C VAL A 38 -23.87 1.83 -1.85
N ALA A 39 -24.60 2.45 -2.79
CA ALA A 39 -24.02 2.86 -4.07
C ALA A 39 -22.87 3.87 -3.90
N VAL A 40 -23.04 4.89 -3.06
CA VAL A 40 -21.99 5.90 -2.80
C VAL A 40 -20.77 5.28 -2.12
N VAL A 41 -21.00 4.44 -1.11
CA VAL A 41 -19.90 3.72 -0.42
C VAL A 41 -19.19 2.78 -1.37
N ALA A 42 -19.92 2.00 -2.18
CA ALA A 42 -19.34 1.08 -3.16
C ALA A 42 -18.48 1.82 -4.19
N VAL A 43 -18.94 2.98 -4.70
CA VAL A 43 -18.15 3.83 -5.62
C VAL A 43 -16.90 4.36 -4.93
N THR A 44 -17.02 4.84 -3.68
CA THR A 44 -15.89 5.34 -2.90
C THR A 44 -14.84 4.25 -2.69
N VAL A 45 -15.27 3.05 -2.28
CA VAL A 45 -14.41 1.88 -2.09
C VAL A 45 -13.77 1.48 -3.41
N TRP A 46 -14.53 1.41 -4.50
CA TRP A 46 -13.99 1.05 -5.81
C TRP A 46 -12.91 2.05 -6.28
N LEU A 47 -13.16 3.36 -6.16
CA LEU A 47 -12.19 4.41 -6.47
C LEU A 47 -10.95 4.30 -5.59
N TYR A 48 -11.13 4.07 -4.28
CA TYR A 48 -10.04 3.91 -3.34
C TYR A 48 -9.16 2.72 -3.71
N VAL A 49 -9.76 1.56 -3.98
CA VAL A 49 -9.06 0.32 -4.35
C VAL A 49 -8.32 0.51 -5.67
N TRP A 50 -9.01 1.02 -6.70
CA TRP A 50 -8.42 1.26 -8.01
C TRP A 50 -7.21 2.20 -7.93
N PHE A 51 -7.36 3.33 -7.22
CA PHE A 51 -6.26 4.27 -7.00
C PHE A 51 -5.11 3.63 -6.23
N THR A 52 -5.41 2.91 -5.15
CA THR A 52 -4.42 2.25 -4.29
C THR A 52 -3.60 1.23 -5.07
N VAL A 53 -4.25 0.39 -5.89
CA VAL A 53 -3.58 -0.61 -6.72
C VAL A 53 -2.68 0.07 -7.75
N LYS A 54 -3.20 1.05 -8.49
CA LYS A 54 -2.45 1.72 -9.55
C LYS A 54 -1.25 2.52 -9.01
N ALA A 55 -1.43 3.21 -7.89
CA ALA A 55 -0.36 3.92 -7.20
C ALA A 55 0.65 2.94 -6.60
N SER A 56 0.21 1.79 -6.07
CA SER A 56 1.11 0.76 -5.53
C SER A 56 1.99 0.16 -6.63
N ASP A 57 1.41 -0.19 -7.77
CA ASP A 57 2.15 -0.74 -8.91
C ASP A 57 3.19 0.25 -9.44
N TRP A 58 2.84 1.53 -9.56
CA TRP A 58 3.79 2.57 -9.93
C TRP A 58 4.94 2.72 -8.92
N ARG A 59 4.62 2.66 -7.62
CA ARG A 59 5.63 2.75 -6.54
C ARG A 59 6.60 1.58 -6.49
N ILE A 60 6.23 0.41 -7.05
CA ILE A 60 7.15 -0.73 -7.12
C ILE A 60 8.37 -0.40 -7.98
N SER A 61 8.22 0.33 -9.09
CA SER A 61 9.37 0.68 -9.93
C SER A 61 10.33 1.64 -9.20
N ILE A 62 9.79 2.65 -8.51
CA ILE A 62 10.59 3.60 -7.72
C ILE A 62 11.40 2.86 -6.65
N ARG A 63 10.78 1.87 -6.01
CA ARG A 63 11.44 1.07 -4.97
C ARG A 63 12.52 0.15 -5.55
N ARG A 64 12.34 -0.36 -6.77
CA ARG A 64 13.38 -1.09 -7.51
C ARG A 64 14.60 -0.20 -7.77
N ASP A 65 14.39 1.00 -8.30
CA ASP A 65 15.48 1.96 -8.57
C ASP A 65 16.29 2.30 -7.31
N MET A 66 15.60 2.44 -6.17
CA MET A 66 16.23 2.67 -4.87
C MET A 66 17.08 1.46 -4.43
N ASN A 67 16.56 0.24 -4.55
CA ASN A 67 17.27 -0.98 -4.18
C ASN A 67 18.50 -1.23 -5.07
N ASP A 68 18.40 -0.94 -6.36
CA ASP A 68 19.52 -1.08 -7.30
C ASP A 68 20.63 -0.07 -6.97
N SER A 69 20.26 1.16 -6.62
CA SER A 69 21.21 2.21 -6.20
C SER A 69 21.88 1.88 -4.87
N ASP A 70 21.13 1.33 -3.91
CA ASP A 70 21.65 0.88 -2.63
C ASP A 70 22.66 -0.27 -2.82
N THR A 71 22.30 -1.25 -3.66
CA THR A 71 23.18 -2.39 -3.98
C THR A 71 24.49 -1.91 -4.61
N ASP A 72 24.46 -1.03 -5.61
CA ASP A 72 25.65 -0.47 -6.25
C ASP A 72 26.56 0.27 -5.26
N ALA A 73 25.99 1.09 -4.38
CA ALA A 73 26.77 1.82 -3.39
C ALA A 73 27.39 0.89 -2.34
N ASN A 74 26.63 -0.09 -1.87
CA ASN A 74 27.07 -1.06 -0.87
C ASN A 74 28.17 -1.97 -1.44
N THR A 75 28.03 -2.44 -2.68
CA THR A 75 29.09 -3.19 -3.38
C THR A 75 30.38 -2.39 -3.47
N LYS A 76 30.34 -1.10 -3.83
CA LYS A 76 31.54 -0.24 -3.90
C LYS A 76 32.19 0.01 -2.54
N ALA A 77 31.39 0.19 -1.49
CA ALA A 77 31.88 0.35 -0.13
C ALA A 77 32.59 -0.93 0.35
N ILE A 78 31.97 -2.09 0.16
CA ILE A 78 32.54 -3.39 0.52
C ILE A 78 33.85 -3.62 -0.25
N ASP A 79 33.89 -3.35 -1.56
CA ASP A 79 35.08 -3.52 -2.39
C ASP A 79 36.26 -2.66 -1.90
N SER A 80 35.98 -1.40 -1.53
CA SER A 80 36.99 -0.49 -0.97
C SER A 80 37.55 -0.97 0.38
N LEU A 81 36.70 -1.58 1.22
CA LEU A 81 37.10 -2.13 2.51
C LEU A 81 37.89 -3.44 2.38
N LEU A 82 37.48 -4.31 1.46
CA LEU A 82 38.21 -5.55 1.17
C LEU A 82 39.58 -5.26 0.58
N ASN A 83 39.68 -4.25 -0.29
CA ASN A 83 40.92 -3.85 -0.97
C ASN A 83 41.62 -2.65 -0.29
N PHE A 84 41.47 -2.49 1.03
CA PHE A 84 41.99 -1.32 1.74
C PHE A 84 43.50 -1.13 1.56
N GLU A 85 44.26 -2.23 1.51
CA GLU A 85 45.71 -2.19 1.31
C GLU A 85 46.06 -1.56 -0.03
N THR A 86 45.40 -2.00 -1.11
CA THR A 86 45.58 -1.45 -2.45
C THR A 86 45.25 0.04 -2.49
N VAL A 87 44.13 0.44 -1.88
CA VAL A 87 43.74 1.86 -1.82
C VAL A 87 44.81 2.69 -1.10
N LYS A 88 45.38 2.17 -0.01
CA LYS A 88 46.45 2.83 0.76
C LYS A 88 47.79 2.86 0.02
N TYR A 89 48.18 1.76 -0.62
CA TYR A 89 49.41 1.69 -1.41
C TYR A 89 49.44 2.71 -2.54
N PHE A 90 48.29 2.93 -3.20
CA PHE A 90 48.17 3.89 -4.29
C PHE A 90 47.73 5.30 -3.86
N THR A 91 47.48 5.53 -2.56
CA THR A 91 46.99 6.83 -2.02
C THR A 91 45.71 7.31 -2.75
N ASN A 92 44.80 6.36 -3.00
CA ASN A 92 43.59 6.55 -3.80
C ASN A 92 42.34 6.82 -2.94
N GLU A 93 42.48 7.13 -1.65
CA GLU A 93 41.34 7.25 -0.73
C GLU A 93 40.31 8.27 -1.19
N ARG A 94 40.77 9.44 -1.69
CA ARG A 94 39.87 10.48 -2.19
C ARG A 94 39.09 10.04 -3.42
N MET A 95 39.73 9.28 -4.30
CA MET A 95 39.09 8.77 -5.52
C MET A 95 37.97 7.78 -5.17
N GLU A 96 38.22 6.84 -4.26
CA GLU A 96 37.18 5.89 -3.82
C GLU A 96 36.08 6.59 -3.02
N ALA A 97 36.42 7.58 -2.19
CA ALA A 97 35.44 8.40 -1.48
C ALA A 97 34.51 9.15 -2.46
N GLU A 98 35.06 9.80 -3.50
CA GLU A 98 34.27 10.49 -4.54
C GLU A 98 33.42 9.50 -5.36
N ARG A 99 33.93 8.30 -5.63
CA ARG A 99 33.18 7.24 -6.35
C ARG A 99 31.99 6.75 -5.52
N PHE A 100 32.19 6.55 -4.22
CA PHE A 100 31.13 6.17 -3.29
C PHE A 100 30.10 7.30 -3.14
N ASP A 101 30.56 8.54 -2.99
CA ASP A 101 29.70 9.72 -2.85
C ASP A 101 28.74 9.89 -4.03
N ARG A 102 29.23 9.69 -5.27
CA ARG A 102 28.37 9.69 -6.47
C ARG A 102 27.30 8.60 -6.45
N SER A 103 27.61 7.41 -5.93
CA SER A 103 26.63 6.34 -5.78
C SER A 103 25.60 6.65 -4.69
N MET A 104 26.06 7.23 -3.57
CA MET A 104 25.16 7.69 -2.50
C MET A 104 24.23 8.81 -2.94
N ALA A 105 24.70 9.79 -3.71
CA ALA A 105 23.84 10.85 -4.22
C ALA A 105 22.66 10.30 -5.06
N ARG A 106 22.87 9.23 -5.84
CA ARG A 106 21.79 8.56 -6.58
C ARG A 106 20.81 7.85 -5.65
N TYR A 107 21.34 7.14 -4.65
CA TYR A 107 20.53 6.50 -3.63
C TYR A 107 19.66 7.52 -2.87
N GLU A 108 20.21 8.65 -2.46
CA GLU A 108 19.48 9.71 -1.76
C GLU A 108 18.30 10.22 -2.58
N ILE A 109 18.51 10.52 -3.87
CA ILE A 109 17.43 10.95 -4.78
C ILE A 109 16.35 9.87 -4.90
N ALA A 110 16.73 8.60 -5.05
CA ALA A 110 15.79 7.48 -5.15
C ALA A 110 15.03 7.23 -3.84
N ALA A 111 15.70 7.39 -2.70
CA ALA A 111 15.11 7.28 -1.37
C ALA A 111 14.09 8.41 -1.14
N THR A 112 14.42 9.66 -1.47
CA THR A 112 13.47 10.79 -1.40
C THR A 112 12.24 10.54 -2.26
N LYS A 113 12.41 10.02 -3.49
CA LYS A 113 11.27 9.64 -4.35
C LYS A 113 10.41 8.54 -3.71
N THR A 114 11.03 7.56 -3.06
CA THR A 114 10.31 6.48 -2.36
C THR A 114 9.43 7.04 -1.23
N TRP A 115 9.97 7.93 -0.40
CA TRP A 115 9.22 8.57 0.69
C TRP A 115 8.14 9.53 0.20
N THR A 116 8.46 10.40 -0.77
CA THR A 116 7.48 11.34 -1.33
C THR A 116 6.34 10.62 -2.04
N SER A 117 6.62 9.53 -2.76
CA SER A 117 5.58 8.69 -3.39
C SER A 117 4.64 8.05 -2.36
N LEU A 118 5.15 7.68 -1.17
CA LEU A 118 4.31 7.19 -0.08
C LEU A 118 3.40 8.29 0.45
N GLY A 119 3.91 9.51 0.58
CA GLY A 119 3.12 10.68 0.98
C GLY A 119 1.97 10.95 0.00
N TRP A 120 2.26 10.94 -1.31
CA TRP A 120 1.24 11.10 -2.36
C TRP A 120 0.17 10.01 -2.34
N LEU A 121 0.56 8.75 -2.07
CA LEU A 121 -0.38 7.65 -1.93
C LEU A 121 -1.32 7.88 -0.73
N ASN A 122 -0.78 8.18 0.44
CA ASN A 122 -1.60 8.45 1.64
C ASN A 122 -2.52 9.65 1.45
N PHE A 123 -2.02 10.72 0.83
CA PHE A 123 -2.82 11.90 0.53
C PHE A 123 -3.97 11.59 -0.43
N GLY A 124 -3.72 10.88 -1.52
CA GLY A 124 -4.76 10.50 -2.48
C GLY A 124 -5.81 9.57 -1.88
N GLN A 125 -5.38 8.58 -1.08
CA GLN A 125 -6.28 7.70 -0.34
C GLN A 125 -7.16 8.48 0.65
N GLY A 126 -6.55 9.36 1.44
CA GLY A 126 -7.25 10.24 2.37
C GLY A 126 -8.27 11.13 1.66
N LEU A 127 -7.88 11.73 0.53
CA LEU A 127 -8.76 12.60 -0.25
C LEU A 127 -9.98 11.85 -0.81
N ILE A 128 -9.78 10.66 -1.40
CA ILE A 128 -10.90 9.86 -1.92
C ILE A 128 -11.85 9.47 -0.79
N PHE A 129 -11.30 8.98 0.33
CA PHE A 129 -12.10 8.52 1.45
C PHE A 129 -12.84 9.67 2.16
N SER A 130 -12.18 10.81 2.36
CA SER A 130 -12.79 12.02 2.92
C SER A 130 -13.89 12.56 2.03
N LEU A 131 -13.71 12.61 0.70
CA LEU A 131 -14.77 13.04 -0.22
C LEU A 131 -15.98 12.10 -0.17
N GLY A 132 -15.75 10.79 -0.20
CA GLY A 132 -16.85 9.81 -0.07
C GLY A 132 -17.58 9.93 1.27
N THR A 133 -16.83 10.13 2.36
CA THR A 133 -17.40 10.38 3.69
C THR A 133 -18.23 11.64 3.70
N VAL A 134 -17.73 12.76 3.18
CA VAL A 134 -18.47 14.03 3.11
C VAL A 134 -19.78 13.86 2.36
N ILE A 135 -19.78 13.16 1.21
CA ILE A 135 -21.00 12.92 0.43
C ILE A 135 -22.02 12.13 1.26
N VAL A 136 -21.62 11.02 1.88
CA VAL A 136 -22.50 10.19 2.70
C VAL A 136 -23.03 10.95 3.92
N MET A 137 -22.18 11.76 4.56
CA MET A 137 -22.56 12.57 5.71
C MET A 137 -23.53 13.69 5.32
N CYS A 138 -23.34 14.33 4.15
CA CYS A 138 -24.31 15.28 3.62
C CYS A 138 -25.67 14.64 3.32
N MET A 139 -25.68 13.43 2.75
CA MET A 139 -26.92 12.68 2.54
C MET A 139 -27.64 12.39 3.86
N SER A 140 -26.91 11.91 4.88
CA SER A 140 -27.49 11.68 6.21
C SER A 140 -27.98 12.97 6.86
N ALA A 141 -27.25 14.09 6.74
CA ALA A 141 -27.68 15.38 7.27
C ALA A 141 -29.02 15.85 6.67
N LEU A 142 -29.25 15.62 5.37
CA LEU A 142 -30.52 15.95 4.71
C LEU A 142 -31.67 15.07 5.21
N GLU A 143 -31.44 13.77 5.40
CA GLU A 143 -32.45 12.84 5.96
C GLU A 143 -32.75 13.16 7.44
N VAL A 144 -31.75 13.56 8.23
CA VAL A 144 -31.95 14.04 9.60
C VAL A 144 -32.79 15.32 9.61
N GLN A 145 -32.54 16.26 8.70
CA GLN A 145 -33.36 17.46 8.55
C GLN A 145 -34.80 17.13 8.13
N ALA A 146 -34.99 16.12 7.29
CA ALA A 146 -36.30 15.62 6.87
C ALA A 146 -37.03 14.83 7.98
N GLY A 147 -36.35 14.51 9.09
CA GLY A 147 -36.90 13.74 10.21
C GLY A 147 -36.99 12.23 9.96
N THR A 148 -36.41 11.73 8.87
CA THR A 148 -36.39 10.29 8.52
C THR A 148 -35.25 9.55 9.24
N GLN A 149 -34.19 10.27 9.64
CA GLN A 149 -33.06 9.76 10.42
C GLN A 149 -32.88 10.53 11.73
N SER A 150 -32.31 9.85 12.73
CA SER A 150 -31.94 10.47 14.00
C SER A 150 -30.49 10.98 13.98
N VAL A 151 -30.11 11.82 14.95
CA VAL A 151 -28.71 12.19 15.17
C VAL A 151 -27.84 10.96 15.50
N GLY A 152 -28.44 9.93 16.11
CA GLY A 152 -27.77 8.65 16.36
C GLY A 152 -27.36 7.94 15.07
N ASP A 153 -28.23 7.97 14.05
CA ASP A 153 -27.95 7.38 12.74
C ASP A 153 -26.79 8.08 12.04
N PHE A 154 -26.74 9.41 12.11
CA PHE A 154 -25.65 10.20 11.57
C PHE A 154 -24.29 9.81 12.17
N VAL A 155 -24.24 9.64 13.50
CA VAL A 155 -23.02 9.20 14.20
C VAL A 155 -22.69 7.73 13.87
N PHE A 156 -23.71 6.87 13.77
CA PHE A 156 -23.54 5.46 13.42
C PHE A 156 -22.96 5.27 12.02
N ILE A 157 -23.49 6.00 11.02
CA ILE A 157 -22.96 5.99 9.65
C ILE A 157 -21.49 6.42 9.65
N ASN A 158 -21.14 7.49 10.39
CA ASN A 158 -19.76 7.93 10.50
C ASN A 158 -18.85 6.85 11.12
N ALA A 159 -19.29 6.22 12.21
CA ALA A 159 -18.54 5.16 12.87
C ALA A 159 -18.32 3.94 11.96
N MET A 160 -19.34 3.54 11.20
CA MET A 160 -19.25 2.46 10.20
C MET A 160 -18.26 2.80 9.09
N LEU A 161 -18.26 4.05 8.59
CA LEU A 161 -17.28 4.49 7.59
C LEU A 161 -15.86 4.42 8.16
N ILE A 162 -15.62 4.91 9.38
CA ILE A 162 -14.30 4.82 10.02
C ILE A 162 -13.85 3.36 10.14
N GLN A 163 -14.74 2.44 10.54
CA GLN A 163 -14.43 1.01 10.60
C GLN A 163 -14.02 0.46 9.23
N LEU A 164 -14.77 0.79 8.16
CA LEU A 164 -14.42 0.40 6.80
C LEU A 164 -13.05 0.93 6.33
N SER A 165 -12.59 2.07 6.85
CA SER A 165 -11.28 2.62 6.46
C SER A 165 -10.10 1.75 6.91
N VAL A 166 -10.22 1.06 8.05
CA VAL A 166 -9.14 0.25 8.62
C VAL A 166 -8.73 -0.89 7.69
N PRO A 167 -9.62 -1.81 7.26
CA PRO A 167 -9.24 -2.88 6.35
C PRO A 167 -8.86 -2.38 4.95
N LEU A 168 -9.42 -1.25 4.49
CA LEU A 168 -9.07 -0.65 3.19
C LEU A 168 -7.57 -0.31 3.09
N ASN A 169 -6.96 0.17 4.18
CA ASN A 169 -5.53 0.50 4.19
C ASN A 169 -4.62 -0.70 3.89
N PHE A 170 -5.09 -1.92 4.15
CA PHE A 170 -4.34 -3.15 3.89
C PHE A 170 -4.50 -3.69 2.46
N ILE A 171 -5.43 -3.15 1.65
CA ILE A 171 -5.70 -3.68 0.31
C ILE A 171 -4.47 -3.64 -0.60
N GLY A 172 -3.71 -2.55 -0.59
CA GLY A 172 -2.49 -2.45 -1.40
C GLY A 172 -1.42 -3.47 -1.00
N PHE A 173 -1.39 -3.87 0.27
CA PHE A 173 -0.52 -4.96 0.74
C PHE A 173 -1.03 -6.32 0.26
N ILE A 174 -2.31 -6.64 0.52
CA ILE A 174 -2.93 -7.91 0.14
C ILE A 174 -2.80 -8.16 -1.36
N TYR A 175 -3.08 -7.13 -2.18
CA TYR A 175 -2.98 -7.22 -3.63
C TYR A 175 -1.59 -7.67 -4.10
N ARG A 176 -0.54 -7.03 -3.58
CA ARG A 176 0.84 -7.33 -3.95
C ARG A 176 1.25 -8.73 -3.52
N GLU A 177 0.84 -9.16 -2.32
CA GLU A 177 1.18 -10.51 -1.86
C GLU A 177 0.48 -11.59 -2.68
N ILE A 178 -0.80 -11.39 -3.04
CA ILE A 178 -1.51 -12.32 -3.93
C ILE A 178 -0.79 -12.44 -5.27
N ARG A 179 -0.37 -11.31 -5.85
CA ARG A 179 0.38 -11.31 -7.12
C ARG A 179 1.72 -12.04 -6.98
N GLN A 180 2.44 -11.82 -5.88
CA GLN A 180 3.71 -12.51 -5.59
C GLN A 180 3.50 -14.02 -5.46
N GLY A 181 2.54 -14.45 -4.64
CA GLY A 181 2.24 -15.86 -4.42
C GLY A 181 1.81 -16.59 -5.70
N LEU A 182 1.07 -15.92 -6.59
CA LEU A 182 0.74 -16.48 -7.91
C LEU A 182 1.98 -16.67 -8.78
N THR A 183 2.88 -15.68 -8.82
CA THR A 183 4.13 -15.76 -9.58
C THR A 183 5.04 -16.88 -9.04
N ASP A 184 5.12 -17.03 -7.72
CA ASP A 184 5.93 -18.06 -7.08
C ASP A 184 5.40 -19.48 -7.37
N ILE A 185 4.07 -19.64 -7.44
CA ILE A 185 3.43 -20.90 -7.83
C ILE A 185 3.70 -21.20 -9.31
N GLU A 186 3.63 -20.21 -10.19
CA GLU A 186 3.96 -20.34 -11.62
C GLU A 186 5.39 -20.84 -11.81
N HIS A 187 6.38 -20.23 -11.15
CA HIS A 187 7.77 -20.70 -11.18
C HIS A 187 7.97 -22.11 -10.61
N MET A 188 7.19 -22.50 -9.59
CA MET A 188 7.26 -23.85 -9.02
C MET A 188 6.73 -24.89 -10.02
N PHE A 189 5.65 -24.58 -10.74
CA PHE A 189 5.13 -25.45 -11.80
C PHE A 189 6.10 -25.54 -12.97
N ASP A 190 6.70 -24.43 -13.38
CA ASP A 190 7.74 -24.43 -14.43
C ASP A 190 8.93 -25.34 -14.07
N LEU A 191 9.35 -25.36 -12.79
CA LEU A 191 10.41 -26.23 -12.30
C LEU A 191 10.01 -27.73 -12.24
N LEU A 192 8.72 -28.03 -12.01
CA LEU A 192 8.19 -29.39 -12.01
C LEU A 192 7.95 -29.93 -13.43
N ASP A 193 7.73 -29.03 -14.40
CA ASP A 193 7.62 -29.34 -15.82
C ASP A 193 8.98 -29.39 -16.56
N VAL A 194 10.10 -29.20 -15.83
CA VAL A 194 11.44 -29.50 -16.37
C VAL A 194 11.62 -31.03 -16.42
N PRO A 195 11.91 -31.62 -17.61
CA PRO A 195 12.01 -33.07 -17.78
C PRO A 195 13.14 -33.74 -16.99
#